data_AF-A0ABD3Q4M0-F1
#
_entry.id   AF-A0ABD3Q4M0-F1
#
_cell.length_a   1.000
_cell.length_b   1.000
_cell.length_c   1.000
_cell.angle_alpha   90.00
_cell.angle_beta   90.00
_cell.angle_gamma   90.00
#
_symmetry.space_group_name_H-M   'P 1'
#
loop_
_entity.id
_entity.type
_entity.pdbx_description
1 polymer ?
#
loop_
_entity_poly.entity_id
_entity_poly.type
_entity_poly.pdbx_seq_one_letter_code
_entity_poly.pdbx_strand_id
1 'polypeptide(L)'
;MSDPPPTHPPKQPRHRGPSLELQRQINDSIAARSQTTTAYDGHSSPPNTTTPHHTSPPNHAFEPGTAPPGSSYEYLDHPADLLLHSWGNDFPSSLIHLTLAMFGCITSLPRLSVNLSQSERYGRNIVARGHDARSLVYAFLDEWLFNFHDTKFIPRWIEIEEYDAVNFTMESRGEGEVMDVSRHARGVEVKAVTYNAMRVVEGEGRWDIFVVVDI
;
A
#
# COMPACT_ATOMS: atom_id res chain seq x y z
N MET A 1 16.61 6.03 -63.29
CA MET A 1 17.03 5.20 -62.15
C MET A 1 16.87 6.09 -60.93
N SER A 2 15.89 5.80 -60.09
CA SER A 2 15.57 6.61 -58.89
C SER A 2 16.00 5.84 -57.67
N ASP A 3 16.78 6.47 -56.78
CA ASP A 3 17.33 5.82 -55.59
C ASP A 3 16.22 5.40 -54.60
N PRO A 4 16.40 4.28 -53.90
CA PRO A 4 15.44 3.84 -52.90
C PRO A 4 15.48 4.73 -51.65
N PRO A 5 14.33 4.90 -50.96
CA PRO A 5 14.27 5.74 -49.76
C PRO A 5 15.04 5.12 -48.58
N PRO A 6 15.55 5.94 -47.65
CA PRO A 6 16.35 5.46 -46.53
C PRO A 6 15.48 4.64 -45.57
N THR A 7 15.95 3.45 -45.21
CA THR A 7 15.33 2.57 -44.22
C THR A 7 15.75 3.02 -42.81
N HIS A 8 14.79 3.47 -42.01
CA HIS A 8 15.02 3.73 -40.60
C HIS A 8 15.05 2.41 -39.80
N PRO A 9 16.01 2.23 -38.87
CA PRO A 9 16.05 1.06 -38.02
C PRO A 9 14.84 1.06 -37.06
N PRO A 10 14.32 -0.10 -36.67
CA PRO A 10 13.19 -0.19 -35.75
C PRO A 10 13.57 0.45 -34.41
N LYS A 11 12.70 1.33 -33.89
CA LYS A 11 12.83 1.89 -32.55
C LYS A 11 12.75 0.74 -31.54
N GLN A 12 13.85 0.42 -30.88
CA GLN A 12 13.84 -0.51 -29.75
C GLN A 12 12.92 0.06 -28.66
N PRO A 13 12.03 -0.77 -28.07
CA PRO A 13 11.21 -0.32 -26.95
C PRO A 13 12.12 0.05 -25.79
N ARG A 14 12.12 1.33 -25.41
CA ARG A 14 12.79 1.80 -24.20
C ARG A 14 11.98 1.33 -22.99
N HIS A 15 12.15 0.07 -22.59
CA HIS A 15 11.86 -0.33 -21.21
C HIS A 15 12.90 0.36 -20.32
N ARG A 16 12.58 1.58 -19.86
CA ARG A 16 13.28 2.15 -18.72
C ARG A 16 12.81 1.36 -17.51
N GLY A 17 13.68 0.51 -16.98
CA GLY A 17 13.50 0.00 -15.62
C GLY A 17 13.37 1.16 -14.62
N PRO A 18 12.99 0.87 -13.37
CA PRO A 18 12.95 1.90 -12.33
C PRO A 18 14.28 2.66 -12.28
N SER A 19 14.23 3.95 -11.96
CA SER A 19 15.44 4.75 -11.81
C SER A 19 16.37 4.11 -10.78
N LEU A 20 17.70 4.31 -10.91
CA LEU A 20 18.66 3.80 -9.94
C LEU A 20 18.33 4.25 -8.51
N GLU A 21 17.78 5.46 -8.37
CA GLU A 21 17.33 5.99 -7.09
C GLU A 21 16.15 5.22 -6.51
N LEU A 22 15.15 4.89 -7.34
CA LEU A 22 14.01 4.09 -6.92
C LEU A 22 14.43 2.67 -6.51
N GLN A 23 15.35 2.07 -7.27
CA GLN A 23 15.91 0.76 -6.91
C GLN A 23 16.69 0.82 -5.60
N ARG A 24 17.42 1.92 -5.34
CA ARG A 24 18.13 2.16 -4.07
C ARG A 24 17.15 2.30 -2.92
N GLN A 25 16.10 3.12 -3.07
CA GLN A 25 15.05 3.28 -2.05
C GLN A 25 14.38 1.96 -1.66
N ILE A 26 14.04 1.13 -2.66
CA ILE A 26 13.45 -0.20 -2.44
C ILE A 26 14.43 -1.08 -1.62
N ASN A 27 15.70 -1.14 -2.03
CA ASN A 27 16.69 -1.97 -1.35
C ASN A 27 16.97 -1.49 0.08
N ASP A 28 17.11 -0.17 0.28
CA ASP A 28 17.36 0.45 1.59
C ASP A 28 16.17 0.17 2.54
N SER A 29 14.95 0.25 2.01
CA SER A 29 13.70 -0.02 2.75
C SER A 29 13.57 -1.48 3.21
N ILE A 30 13.91 -2.46 2.34
CA ILE A 30 13.94 -3.88 2.71
C ILE A 30 15.02 -4.15 3.77
N ALA A 31 16.23 -3.62 3.56
CA ALA A 31 17.38 -3.87 4.43
C ALA A 31 17.17 -3.33 5.86
N ALA A 32 16.52 -2.17 6.01
CA ALA A 32 16.19 -1.59 7.32
C ALA A 32 15.33 -2.53 8.18
N ARG A 33 14.50 -3.38 7.55
CA ARG A 33 13.59 -4.31 8.24
C ARG A 33 14.23 -5.66 8.53
N SER A 34 15.13 -6.15 7.68
CA SER A 34 15.92 -7.37 7.93
C SER A 34 16.83 -7.27 9.16
N GLN A 35 17.36 -6.08 9.45
CA GLN A 35 18.18 -5.84 10.65
C GLN A 35 17.38 -5.79 11.96
N THR A 36 16.06 -5.55 11.87
CA THR A 36 15.20 -5.48 13.07
C THR A 36 14.82 -6.89 13.55
N THR A 37 14.71 -7.87 12.65
CA THR A 37 14.37 -9.26 12.98
C THR A 37 15.50 -10.01 13.70
N THR A 38 16.76 -9.58 13.58
CA THR A 38 17.92 -10.25 14.17
C THR A 38 18.26 -9.81 15.61
N ALA A 39 17.50 -8.88 16.20
CA ALA A 39 17.80 -8.30 17.52
C ALA A 39 16.95 -8.86 18.69
N TYR A 40 16.17 -9.93 18.49
CA TYR A 40 15.33 -10.50 19.55
C TYR A 40 15.78 -11.91 19.97
N ASP A 41 16.98 -12.01 20.55
CA ASP A 41 17.43 -13.18 21.30
C ASP A 41 18.07 -12.74 22.64
N GLY A 42 17.51 -13.19 23.76
CA GLY A 42 18.23 -13.32 25.04
C GLY A 42 18.06 -12.21 26.10
N HIS A 43 17.15 -12.48 27.05
CA HIS A 43 17.10 -12.07 28.47
C HIS A 43 18.16 -11.08 29.02
N SER A 44 17.69 -9.96 29.59
CA SER A 44 18.07 -9.44 30.93
C SER A 44 17.21 -8.21 31.30
N SER A 45 16.36 -8.33 32.31
CA SER A 45 15.65 -7.18 32.92
C SER A 45 16.56 -6.40 33.87
N PRO A 46 16.42 -5.07 33.95
CA PRO A 46 16.55 -4.33 35.22
C PRO A 46 15.36 -3.38 35.49
N PRO A 47 15.25 -2.80 36.71
CA PRO A 47 13.98 -2.63 37.39
C PRO A 47 13.23 -1.31 37.13
N ASN A 48 11.92 -1.38 37.36
CA ASN A 48 10.95 -0.30 37.41
C ASN A 48 11.36 0.84 38.36
N THR A 49 11.35 2.10 37.89
CA THR A 49 10.89 3.25 38.70
C THR A 49 10.46 4.43 37.81
N THR A 50 9.27 4.96 38.12
CA THR A 50 8.83 6.37 37.98
C THR A 50 7.98 6.79 36.74
N THR A 51 6.66 6.93 37.01
CA THR A 51 5.62 7.79 36.40
C THR A 51 5.24 7.64 34.91
N PRO A 52 3.95 7.38 34.58
CA PRO A 52 3.47 7.55 33.21
C PRO A 52 3.15 9.02 32.96
N HIS A 53 4.04 9.73 32.27
CA HIS A 53 3.63 10.92 31.53
C HIS A 53 2.86 10.44 30.30
N HIS A 54 1.55 10.69 30.30
CA HIS A 54 0.68 10.54 29.13
C HIS A 54 1.09 11.60 28.10
N THR A 55 2.13 11.34 27.31
CA THR A 55 2.39 12.11 26.10
C THR A 55 1.45 11.58 25.04
N SER A 56 0.37 12.30 24.76
CA SER A 56 -0.40 12.13 23.53
C SER A 56 0.58 12.07 22.35
N PRO A 57 0.39 11.17 21.37
CA PRO A 57 1.26 11.12 20.21
C PRO A 57 1.27 12.51 19.54
N PRO A 58 2.42 12.92 18.95
CA PRO A 58 2.52 14.21 18.28
C PRO A 58 1.39 14.36 17.25
N ASN A 59 0.81 15.56 17.17
CA ASN A 59 -0.38 15.88 16.36
C ASN A 59 -0.29 15.43 14.88
N HIS A 60 0.93 15.21 14.37
CA HIS A 60 1.21 14.73 13.02
C HIS A 60 0.84 13.26 12.76
N ALA A 61 0.67 12.42 13.78
CA ALA A 61 0.34 10.99 13.61
C ALA A 61 -1.05 10.75 12.95
N PHE A 62 -1.83 11.81 12.77
CA PHE A 62 -3.19 11.78 12.23
C PHE A 62 -3.36 12.70 11.02
N GLU A 63 -2.26 13.00 10.32
CA GLU A 63 -2.29 13.67 9.02
C GLU A 63 -2.34 12.64 7.90
N PRO A 64 -3.07 12.91 6.79
CA PRO A 64 -3.00 12.07 5.59
C PRO A 64 -1.55 11.93 5.08
N GLY A 65 -1.22 10.79 4.52
CA GLY A 65 0.13 10.48 4.04
C GLY A 65 1.15 10.27 5.16
N THR A 66 0.71 10.10 6.41
CA THR A 66 1.56 9.72 7.54
C THR A 66 1.11 8.37 8.09
N ALA A 67 2.00 7.38 8.09
CA ALA A 67 1.69 6.07 8.63
C ALA A 67 1.56 6.14 10.17
N PRO A 68 0.43 5.68 10.76
CA PRO A 68 0.28 5.61 12.21
C PRO A 68 1.36 4.72 12.86
N PRO A 69 1.78 4.98 14.11
CA PRO A 69 2.72 4.12 14.81
C PRO A 69 2.27 2.65 14.84
N GLY A 70 3.20 1.73 14.55
CA GLY A 70 2.92 0.28 14.47
C GLY A 70 2.30 -0.20 13.15
N SER A 71 2.07 0.70 12.19
CA SER A 71 1.64 0.31 10.84
C SER A 71 2.74 -0.47 10.12
N SER A 72 2.31 -1.40 9.26
CA SER A 72 3.21 -2.17 8.40
C SER A 72 3.24 -1.65 6.96
N TYR A 73 3.28 -0.32 6.83
CA TYR A 73 3.46 0.37 5.56
C TYR A 73 4.16 1.72 5.77
N GLU A 74 4.72 2.26 4.69
CA GLU A 74 5.35 3.57 4.63
C GLU A 74 5.13 4.23 3.27
N TYR A 75 5.42 5.52 3.22
CA TYR A 75 5.37 6.35 2.03
C TYR A 75 6.79 6.78 1.66
N LEU A 76 7.18 6.57 0.40
CA LEU A 76 8.50 6.92 -0.10
C LEU A 76 8.35 7.98 -1.20
N ASP A 77 9.18 9.03 -1.13
CA ASP A 77 9.18 10.10 -2.11
C ASP A 77 9.62 9.57 -3.48
N HIS A 78 8.76 9.74 -4.48
CA HIS A 78 9.07 9.48 -5.88
C HIS A 78 8.90 10.79 -6.69
N PRO A 79 9.84 11.17 -7.58
CA PRO A 79 9.88 12.51 -8.17
C PRO A 79 8.70 12.91 -9.07
N ALA A 80 7.76 12.00 -9.34
CA ALA A 80 6.56 12.28 -10.14
C ALA A 80 5.25 11.81 -9.50
N ASP A 81 5.31 10.94 -8.48
CA ASP A 81 4.18 10.15 -7.98
C ASP A 81 4.41 9.82 -6.50
N LEU A 82 3.55 8.99 -5.90
CA LEU A 82 3.77 8.47 -4.55
C LEU A 82 4.11 6.97 -4.59
N LEU A 83 5.24 6.58 -4.00
CA LEU A 83 5.58 5.18 -3.81
C LEU A 83 5.02 4.69 -2.47
N LEU A 84 4.11 3.73 -2.55
CA LEU A 84 3.59 2.98 -1.42
C LEU A 84 4.48 1.76 -1.20
N HIS A 85 4.85 1.51 0.05
CA HIS A 85 5.50 0.28 0.46
C HIS A 85 4.77 -0.32 1.66
N SER A 86 4.46 -1.61 1.60
CA SER A 86 3.91 -2.36 2.74
C SER A 86 4.65 -3.66 2.96
N TRP A 87 4.48 -4.21 4.17
CA TRP A 87 5.02 -5.51 4.52
C TRP A 87 4.06 -6.33 5.38
N GLY A 88 4.27 -7.64 5.41
CA GLY A 88 3.51 -8.59 6.23
C GLY A 88 4.16 -9.97 6.30
N ASN A 89 3.69 -10.82 7.22
CA ASN A 89 4.19 -12.19 7.36
C ASN A 89 3.73 -13.11 6.22
N ASP A 90 2.73 -12.67 5.47
CA ASP A 90 2.17 -13.34 4.30
C ASP A 90 1.71 -12.31 3.26
N PHE A 91 1.52 -12.78 2.02
CA PHE A 91 1.10 -11.94 0.90
C PHE A 91 -0.23 -11.20 1.16
N PRO A 92 -1.32 -11.86 1.62
CA PRO A 92 -2.58 -11.19 1.99
C PRO A 92 -2.41 -10.04 2.98
N SER A 93 -1.66 -10.26 4.07
CA SER A 93 -1.43 -9.26 5.11
C SER A 93 -0.68 -8.04 4.56
N SER A 94 0.36 -8.25 3.75
CA SER A 94 1.07 -7.15 3.10
C SER A 94 0.14 -6.37 2.16
N LEU A 95 -0.73 -7.05 1.42
CA LEU A 95 -1.66 -6.43 0.48
C LEU A 95 -2.77 -5.62 1.20
N ILE A 96 -3.27 -6.10 2.35
CA ILE A 96 -4.13 -5.32 3.24
C ILE A 96 -3.43 -4.03 3.67
N HIS A 97 -2.20 -4.13 4.19
CA HIS A 97 -1.45 -2.95 4.63
C HIS A 97 -1.18 -1.96 3.50
N LEU A 98 -0.93 -2.45 2.27
CA LEU A 98 -0.76 -1.60 1.10
C LEU A 98 -2.03 -0.84 0.74
N THR A 99 -3.18 -1.50 0.83
CA THR A 99 -4.49 -0.91 0.54
C THR A 99 -4.84 0.15 1.58
N LEU A 100 -4.55 -0.13 2.85
CA LEU A 100 -4.67 0.87 3.91
C LEU A 100 -3.68 2.03 3.67
N ALA A 101 -2.45 1.78 3.22
CA ALA A 101 -1.51 2.84 2.85
C ALA A 101 -2.11 3.77 1.77
N MET A 102 -2.68 3.20 0.71
CA MET A 102 -3.35 3.95 -0.36
C MET A 102 -4.46 4.86 0.19
N PHE A 103 -5.35 4.34 1.04
CA PHE A 103 -6.40 5.17 1.66
C PHE A 103 -5.86 6.17 2.68
N GLY A 104 -4.76 5.84 3.36
CA GLY A 104 -4.03 6.75 4.23
C GLY A 104 -3.46 7.97 3.50
N CYS A 105 -3.21 7.87 2.19
CA CYS A 105 -2.85 9.01 1.35
C CYS A 105 -4.03 9.97 1.14
N ILE A 106 -5.23 9.41 1.03
CA ILE A 106 -6.48 10.14 0.73
C ILE A 106 -7.00 10.85 1.98
N THR A 107 -6.93 10.20 3.13
CA THR A 107 -7.39 10.75 4.41
C THR A 107 -6.69 10.09 5.60
N SER A 108 -6.81 10.71 6.78
CA SER A 108 -6.30 10.16 8.02
C SER A 108 -7.13 8.97 8.52
N LEU A 109 -6.67 7.73 8.28
CA LEU A 109 -7.36 6.51 8.71
C LEU A 109 -7.77 6.45 10.19
N PRO A 110 -6.94 6.91 11.18
CA PRO A 110 -7.34 6.82 12.58
C PRO A 110 -8.55 7.70 12.96
N ARG A 111 -8.92 8.67 12.11
CA ARG A 111 -10.09 9.53 12.30
C ARG A 111 -11.38 8.90 11.74
N LEU A 112 -11.27 7.82 10.98
CA LEU A 112 -12.43 7.10 10.47
C LEU A 112 -13.13 6.35 11.60
N SER A 113 -14.45 6.37 11.57
CA SER A 113 -15.31 5.51 12.38
C SER A 113 -15.70 4.25 11.60
N VAL A 114 -16.07 3.19 12.32
CA VAL A 114 -16.67 2.00 11.71
C VAL A 114 -18.19 2.17 11.77
N ASN A 115 -18.83 2.29 10.61
CA ASN A 115 -20.27 2.31 10.47
C ASN A 115 -20.75 0.99 9.84
N LEU A 116 -21.28 0.09 10.65
CA LEU A 116 -21.66 -1.26 10.22
C LEU A 116 -22.64 -1.27 9.04
N SER A 117 -23.61 -0.36 9.00
CA SER A 117 -24.56 -0.29 7.89
C SER A 117 -23.90 0.13 6.58
N GLN A 118 -22.87 0.97 6.63
CA GLN A 118 -22.11 1.37 5.46
C GLN A 118 -21.09 0.29 5.06
N SER A 119 -20.43 -0.34 6.04
CA SER A 119 -19.56 -1.50 5.80
C SER A 119 -20.31 -2.62 5.08
N GLU A 120 -21.51 -2.99 5.53
CA GLU A 120 -22.33 -4.01 4.87
C GLU A 120 -22.74 -3.61 3.45
N ARG A 121 -23.00 -2.31 3.23
CA ARG A 121 -23.52 -1.82 1.96
C ARG A 121 -22.43 -1.59 0.90
N TYR A 122 -21.25 -1.15 1.31
CA TYR A 122 -20.20 -0.64 0.40
C TYR A 122 -18.85 -1.31 0.61
N GLY A 123 -18.67 -2.06 1.69
CA GLY A 123 -17.40 -2.69 2.05
C GLY A 123 -17.37 -4.19 1.83
N ARG A 124 -18.30 -4.79 1.07
CA ARG A 124 -18.36 -6.25 0.86
C ARG A 124 -18.19 -6.63 -0.61
N ASN A 125 -17.85 -7.90 -0.84
CA ASN A 125 -17.73 -8.51 -2.17
C ASN A 125 -16.74 -7.76 -3.09
N ILE A 126 -15.62 -7.27 -2.51
CA ILE A 126 -14.54 -6.68 -3.30
C ILE A 126 -13.68 -7.83 -3.83
N VAL A 127 -13.84 -8.16 -5.11
CA VAL A 127 -13.25 -9.34 -5.73
C VAL A 127 -12.21 -8.96 -6.77
N ALA A 128 -10.96 -9.37 -6.54
CA ALA A 128 -9.84 -9.16 -7.43
C ALA A 128 -9.43 -10.45 -8.14
N ARG A 129 -9.04 -10.34 -9.41
CA ARG A 129 -8.53 -11.45 -10.21
C ARG A 129 -7.29 -11.02 -11.00
N GLY A 130 -6.21 -11.76 -10.84
CA GLY A 130 -4.98 -11.62 -11.59
C GLY A 130 -4.63 -12.87 -12.38
N HIS A 131 -3.45 -12.85 -13.00
CA HIS A 131 -2.82 -14.01 -13.66
C HIS A 131 -1.41 -14.29 -13.10
N ASP A 132 -0.93 -13.44 -12.20
CA ASP A 132 0.28 -13.58 -11.38
C ASP A 132 0.13 -12.71 -10.12
N ALA A 133 1.09 -12.77 -9.18
CA ALA A 133 1.02 -12.01 -7.94
C ALA A 133 0.95 -10.49 -8.18
N ARG A 134 1.66 -9.96 -9.18
CA ARG A 134 1.69 -8.52 -9.49
C ARG A 134 0.34 -8.03 -10.03
N SER A 135 -0.24 -8.78 -10.96
CA SER A 135 -1.56 -8.45 -11.50
C SER A 135 -2.66 -8.60 -10.45
N LEU A 136 -2.53 -9.53 -9.49
CA LEU A 136 -3.44 -9.61 -8.35
C LEU A 136 -3.29 -8.38 -7.42
N VAL A 137 -2.07 -7.93 -7.12
CA VAL A 137 -1.85 -6.68 -6.37
C VAL A 137 -2.50 -5.49 -7.07
N TYR A 138 -2.26 -5.34 -8.38
CA TYR A 138 -2.88 -4.29 -9.19
C TYR A 138 -4.40 -4.35 -9.07
N ALA A 139 -5.00 -5.50 -9.40
CA ALA A 139 -6.45 -5.67 -9.43
C ALA A 139 -7.07 -5.41 -8.06
N PHE A 140 -6.43 -5.86 -6.98
CA PHE A 140 -6.94 -5.66 -5.62
C PHE A 140 -7.00 -4.18 -5.23
N LEU A 141 -5.91 -3.44 -5.46
CA LEU A 141 -5.89 -2.01 -5.19
C LEU A 141 -6.87 -1.24 -6.09
N ASP A 142 -6.96 -1.61 -7.37
CA ASP A 142 -7.83 -0.98 -8.37
C ASP A 142 -9.31 -1.18 -8.04
N GLU A 143 -9.72 -2.38 -7.61
CA GLU A 143 -11.11 -2.66 -7.18
C GLU A 143 -11.49 -1.86 -5.92
N TRP A 144 -10.58 -1.75 -4.94
CA TRP A 144 -10.80 -0.91 -3.77
C TRP A 144 -10.87 0.58 -4.13
N LEU A 145 -10.00 1.05 -5.02
CA LEU A 145 -9.98 2.44 -5.49
C LEU A 145 -11.25 2.77 -6.29
N PHE A 146 -11.68 1.86 -7.16
CA PHE A 146 -12.92 1.96 -7.91
C PHE A 146 -14.13 2.05 -6.98
N ASN A 147 -14.23 1.16 -5.99
CA ASN A 147 -15.29 1.19 -4.99
C ASN A 147 -15.32 2.54 -4.24
N PHE A 148 -14.15 3.09 -3.89
CA PHE A 148 -14.08 4.42 -3.31
C PHE A 148 -14.53 5.52 -4.28
N HIS A 149 -14.14 5.48 -5.55
CA HIS A 149 -14.57 6.50 -6.51
C HIS A 149 -16.09 6.50 -6.72
N ASP A 150 -16.72 5.33 -6.73
CA ASP A 150 -18.18 5.17 -6.88
C ASP A 150 -18.96 5.55 -5.61
N THR A 151 -18.55 5.00 -4.46
CA THR A 151 -19.35 5.08 -3.21
C THR A 151 -18.84 6.10 -2.19
N LYS A 152 -17.60 6.57 -2.36
CA LYS A 152 -16.81 7.32 -1.37
C LYS A 152 -16.56 6.57 -0.05
N PHE A 153 -16.78 5.25 -0.01
CA PHE A 153 -16.46 4.42 1.15
C PHE A 153 -14.95 4.27 1.34
N ILE A 154 -14.47 4.48 2.56
CA ILE A 154 -13.07 4.30 2.93
C ILE A 154 -12.99 3.23 4.03
N PRO A 155 -12.31 2.10 3.79
CA PRO A 155 -12.11 1.10 4.82
C PRO A 155 -11.10 1.60 5.88
N ARG A 156 -11.48 1.46 7.15
CA ARG A 156 -10.54 1.55 8.28
C ARG A 156 -9.86 0.21 8.54
N TRP A 157 -10.57 -0.88 8.27
CA TRP A 157 -10.08 -2.25 8.37
C TRP A 157 -10.44 -3.02 7.11
N ILE A 158 -9.60 -3.96 6.71
CA ILE A 158 -9.83 -4.87 5.58
C ILE A 158 -9.53 -6.29 6.06
N GLU A 159 -10.33 -7.24 5.61
CA GLU A 159 -10.18 -8.66 5.85
C GLU A 159 -10.26 -9.40 4.52
N ILE A 160 -9.39 -10.39 4.32
CA ILE A 160 -9.48 -11.30 3.18
C ILE A 160 -10.39 -12.46 3.57
N GLU A 161 -11.49 -12.62 2.85
CA GLU A 161 -12.46 -13.69 3.07
C GLU A 161 -12.03 -14.96 2.31
N GLU A 162 -11.53 -14.80 1.08
CA GLU A 162 -11.00 -15.90 0.26
C GLU A 162 -9.72 -15.49 -0.46
N TYR A 163 -8.74 -16.40 -0.53
CA TYR A 163 -7.52 -16.23 -1.30
C TYR A 163 -7.10 -17.55 -1.97
N ASP A 164 -7.03 -17.52 -3.30
CA ASP A 164 -6.50 -18.62 -4.10
C ASP A 164 -5.18 -18.18 -4.75
N ALA A 165 -4.07 -18.66 -4.17
CA ALA A 165 -2.73 -18.37 -4.65
C ALA A 165 -2.41 -19.03 -6.00
N VAL A 166 -3.11 -20.11 -6.38
CA VAL A 166 -2.87 -20.86 -7.62
C VAL A 166 -3.57 -20.16 -8.79
N ASN A 167 -4.81 -19.74 -8.59
CA ASN A 167 -5.63 -19.07 -9.60
C ASN A 167 -5.53 -17.53 -9.53
N PHE A 168 -4.77 -16.99 -8.58
CA PHE A 168 -4.59 -15.55 -8.35
C PHE A 168 -5.93 -14.80 -8.20
N THR A 169 -6.78 -15.29 -7.30
CA THR A 169 -8.05 -14.63 -6.98
C THR A 169 -8.13 -14.30 -5.50
N MET A 170 -8.79 -13.19 -5.17
CA MET A 170 -8.97 -12.74 -3.80
C MET A 170 -10.34 -12.09 -3.63
N GLU A 171 -11.04 -12.43 -2.55
CA GLU A 171 -12.24 -11.76 -2.10
C GLU A 171 -11.97 -11.11 -0.75
N SER A 172 -12.41 -9.87 -0.59
CA SER A 172 -12.23 -9.11 0.63
C SER A 172 -13.46 -8.32 1.03
N ARG A 173 -13.48 -7.99 2.31
CA ARG A 173 -14.39 -7.02 2.89
C ARG A 173 -13.63 -5.98 3.69
N GLY A 174 -14.29 -4.86 3.98
CA GLY A 174 -13.75 -3.80 4.78
C GLY A 174 -14.80 -3.13 5.65
N GLU A 175 -14.34 -2.65 6.79
CA GLU A 175 -15.14 -1.93 7.76
C GLU A 175 -14.69 -0.48 7.83
N GLY A 176 -15.62 0.45 7.72
CA GLY A 176 -15.29 1.86 7.66
C GLY A 176 -16.51 2.75 7.51
N GLU A 177 -16.34 3.84 6.79
CA GLU A 177 -17.40 4.80 6.55
C GLU A 177 -17.20 5.55 5.24
N VAL A 178 -18.28 6.14 4.74
CA VAL A 178 -18.29 7.07 3.61
C VAL A 178 -17.56 8.35 4.02
N MET A 179 -16.71 8.85 3.12
CA MET A 179 -15.93 10.06 3.32
C MET A 179 -16.84 11.27 3.58
N ASP A 180 -16.58 11.96 4.68
CA ASP A 180 -17.24 13.19 5.10
C ASP A 180 -16.22 14.33 5.02
N VAL A 181 -16.34 15.16 3.99
CA VAL A 181 -15.43 16.29 3.72
C VAL A 181 -15.41 17.36 4.81
N SER A 182 -16.39 17.37 5.72
CA SER A 182 -16.43 18.31 6.85
C SER A 182 -15.63 17.82 8.06
N ARG A 183 -15.43 16.50 8.17
CA ARG A 183 -14.77 15.85 9.31
C ARG A 183 -13.41 15.26 8.97
N HIS A 184 -13.27 14.73 7.75
CA HIS A 184 -12.08 14.01 7.32
C HIS A 184 -11.07 14.95 6.68
N ALA A 185 -9.82 14.88 7.14
CA ALA A 185 -8.72 15.64 6.56
C ALA A 185 -8.51 15.21 5.10
N ARG A 186 -8.28 16.19 4.22
CA ARG A 186 -8.03 15.93 2.80
C ARG A 186 -6.53 15.75 2.58
N GLY A 187 -6.13 14.55 2.17
CA GLY A 187 -4.79 14.28 1.68
C GLY A 187 -4.69 14.49 0.18
N VAL A 188 -4.00 13.58 -0.50
CA VAL A 188 -3.86 13.57 -1.96
C VAL A 188 -4.99 12.77 -2.60
N GLU A 189 -5.40 13.18 -3.78
CA GLU A 189 -6.28 12.36 -4.62
C GLU A 189 -5.43 11.24 -5.22
N VAL A 190 -5.93 10.01 -5.21
CA VAL A 190 -5.31 8.90 -5.93
C VAL A 190 -6.15 8.63 -7.17
N LYS A 191 -5.55 8.78 -8.35
CA LYS A 191 -6.21 8.65 -9.66
C LYS A 191 -6.15 7.24 -10.18
N ALA A 192 -4.99 6.58 -10.07
CA ALA A 192 -4.77 5.25 -10.60
C ALA A 192 -3.66 4.51 -9.87
N VAL A 193 -3.80 3.19 -9.80
CA VAL A 193 -2.74 2.25 -9.45
C VAL A 193 -1.88 2.02 -10.69
N THR A 194 -0.56 1.89 -10.56
CA THR A 194 0.31 1.68 -11.72
C THR A 194 1.18 0.43 -11.60
N TYR A 195 1.49 -0.21 -12.73
CA TYR A 195 2.53 -1.24 -12.81
C TYR A 195 3.94 -0.65 -12.77
N ASN A 196 4.09 0.67 -12.87
CA ASN A 196 5.39 1.31 -12.89
C ASN A 196 6.12 1.02 -11.58
N ALA A 197 7.33 0.47 -11.71
CA ALA A 197 8.16 0.07 -10.58
C ALA A 197 7.51 -0.88 -9.56
N MET A 198 6.39 -1.54 -9.89
CA MET A 198 5.75 -2.50 -8.99
C MET A 198 6.70 -3.65 -8.65
N ARG A 199 6.78 -3.98 -7.36
CA ARG A 199 7.57 -5.12 -6.85
C ARG A 199 6.76 -5.88 -5.82
N VAL A 200 6.84 -7.20 -5.88
CA VAL A 200 6.36 -8.12 -4.86
C VAL A 200 7.56 -8.97 -4.52
N VAL A 201 8.08 -8.85 -3.30
CA VAL A 201 9.29 -9.51 -2.84
C VAL A 201 8.94 -10.40 -1.66
N GLU A 202 9.28 -11.67 -1.77
CA GLU A 202 9.21 -12.63 -0.67
C GLU A 202 10.63 -12.90 -0.17
N GLY A 203 10.86 -12.78 1.14
CA GLY A 203 12.15 -13.05 1.75
C GLY A 203 12.11 -13.04 3.27
N GLU A 204 12.93 -13.87 3.92
CA GLU A 204 13.08 -13.91 5.39
C GLU A 204 11.76 -14.09 6.16
N GLY A 205 10.78 -14.81 5.58
CA GLY A 205 9.47 -15.00 6.19
C GLY A 205 8.57 -13.75 6.14
N ARG A 206 8.88 -12.80 5.27
CA ARG A 206 8.15 -11.55 5.05
C ARG A 206 7.84 -11.37 3.57
N TRP A 207 6.73 -10.69 3.30
CA TRP A 207 6.37 -10.17 2.00
C TRP A 207 6.48 -8.65 2.05
N ASP A 208 7.20 -8.07 1.10
CA ASP A 208 7.33 -6.62 0.89
C ASP A 208 6.71 -6.28 -0.48
N ILE A 209 5.76 -5.34 -0.52
CA ILE A 209 5.06 -4.92 -1.75
C ILE A 209 5.24 -3.43 -1.98
N PHE A 210 5.69 -3.08 -3.18
CA PHE A 210 5.94 -1.72 -3.63
C PHE A 210 5.04 -1.38 -4.82
N VAL A 211 4.30 -0.28 -4.73
CA VAL A 211 3.41 0.20 -5.80
C VAL A 211 3.49 1.71 -5.92
N VAL A 212 3.69 2.20 -7.14
CA VAL A 212 3.55 3.63 -7.45
C VAL A 212 2.10 3.94 -7.80
N VAL A 213 1.54 4.98 -7.19
CA VAL A 213 0.20 5.49 -7.48
C VAL A 213 0.27 6.88 -8.14
N ASP A 214 -0.56 7.10 -9.15
CA ASP A 214 -0.76 8.40 -9.79
C ASP A 214 -1.68 9.27 -8.91
N ILE A 215 -1.25 10.49 -8.62
CA ILE A 215 -1.92 11.44 -7.71
C ILE A 215 -2.32 12.73 -8.41
#